data_AF-A0A7Z7HTI6-F1
#
_entry.id   AF-A0A7Z7HTI6-F1
#
_cell.length_a   1.000
_cell.length_b   1.000
_cell.length_c   1.000
_cell.angle_alpha   90.00
_cell.angle_beta   90.00
_cell.angle_gamma   90.00
#
_symmetry.space_group_name_H-M   'P 1'
#
loop_
_entity.id
_entity.type
_entity.pdbx_description
1 polymer ?
#
loop_
_entity_poly.entity_id
_entity_poly.type
_entity_poly.pdbx_seq_one_letter_code
_entity_poly.pdbx_strand_id
1 'polypeptide(L)'
;MASNREWTTIEVATLRHGYERGLSAQCIGDMLGRTKGSVHRMASKLGIRSARSDPRVAVEAFLKQQGKPLSEVIDWYQSRALARCDLAADIGIDGATLKRFIPPDVWQSWPHYTIGRQLAAEQRRA
;
A
#
# COMPACT_ATOMS: atom_id res chain seq x y z
N MET A 1 -4.88 -29.95 -9.93
CA MET A 1 -5.01 -30.74 -8.69
C MET A 1 -4.27 -30.01 -7.58
N ALA A 2 -4.97 -29.43 -6.60
CA ALA A 2 -4.32 -28.80 -5.46
C ALA A 2 -4.04 -29.90 -4.42
N SER A 3 -2.77 -30.30 -4.26
CA SER A 3 -2.39 -31.25 -3.23
C SER A 3 -2.74 -30.66 -1.86
N ASN A 4 -3.55 -31.36 -1.07
CA ASN A 4 -3.89 -31.05 0.32
C ASN A 4 -2.67 -31.29 1.25
N ARG A 5 -1.52 -30.72 0.89
CA ARG A 5 -0.28 -30.83 1.64
C ARG A 5 -0.34 -29.81 2.78
N GLU A 6 -0.26 -30.30 4.01
CA GLU A 6 -0.17 -29.46 5.21
C GLU A 6 1.04 -28.52 5.14
N TRP A 7 0.93 -27.35 5.77
CA TRP A 7 2.01 -26.38 5.83
C TRP A 7 2.95 -26.74 6.96
N THR A 8 4.22 -26.92 6.62
CA THR A 8 5.30 -27.18 7.57
C THR A 8 5.78 -25.87 8.22
N THR A 9 6.40 -25.98 9.39
CA THR A 9 7.01 -24.83 10.07
C THR A 9 8.10 -24.16 9.23
N ILE A 10 8.85 -24.94 8.44
CA ILE A 10 9.89 -24.44 7.52
C ILE A 10 9.28 -23.63 6.37
N GLU A 11 8.18 -24.11 5.77
CA GLU A 11 7.46 -23.36 4.73
C GLU A 11 6.90 -22.04 5.27
N VAL A 12 6.38 -22.05 6.51
CA VAL A 12 5.89 -20.83 7.17
C VAL A 12 7.03 -19.85 7.46
N ALA A 13 8.19 -20.32 7.91
CA ALA A 13 9.37 -19.48 8.12
C ALA A 13 9.87 -18.87 6.80
N THR A 14 9.91 -19.65 5.74
CA THR A 14 10.30 -19.19 4.39
C THR A 14 9.31 -18.16 3.85
N LEU A 15 8.01 -18.37 4.10
CA LEU A 15 6.97 -17.40 3.75
C LEU A 15 7.17 -16.08 4.51
N ARG A 16 7.40 -16.12 5.83
CA ARG A 16 7.68 -14.90 6.63
C ARG A 16 8.88 -14.13 6.08
N HIS A 17 10.00 -14.82 5.90
CA HIS A 17 11.24 -14.22 5.42
C HIS A 17 11.11 -13.67 3.98
N GLY A 18 10.39 -14.38 3.11
CA GLY A 18 10.13 -13.91 1.75
C GLY A 18 9.28 -12.64 1.72
N TYR A 19 8.24 -12.57 2.55
CA TYR A 19 7.38 -11.40 2.66
C TYR A 19 8.11 -10.19 3.30
N GLU A 20 8.96 -10.42 4.30
CA GLU A 20 9.84 -9.39 4.89
C GLU A 20 10.81 -8.80 3.86
N ARG A 21 11.35 -9.64 2.96
CA ARG A 21 12.22 -9.21 1.85
C ARG A 21 11.47 -8.60 0.67
N GLY A 22 10.15 -8.45 0.77
CA GLY A 22 9.32 -7.85 -0.29
C GLY A 22 9.14 -8.74 -1.53
N LEU A 23 9.40 -10.05 -1.41
CA LEU A 23 9.18 -11.00 -2.50
C LEU A 23 7.69 -11.13 -2.81
N SER A 24 7.38 -11.41 -4.08
CA SER A 24 6.01 -11.64 -4.52
C SER A 24 5.52 -13.01 -4.05
N ALA A 25 4.21 -13.15 -3.81
CA ALA A 25 3.59 -14.44 -3.50
C ALA A 25 3.80 -15.49 -4.61
N GLN A 26 4.04 -15.05 -5.86
CA GLN A 26 4.40 -15.93 -6.97
C GLN A 26 5.80 -16.52 -6.76
N CYS A 27 6.82 -15.67 -6.55
CA CYS A 27 8.19 -16.14 -6.33
C CYS A 27 8.31 -17.04 -5.10
N ILE A 28 7.57 -16.73 -4.03
CA ILE A 28 7.51 -17.57 -2.81
C ILE A 28 6.83 -18.90 -3.14
N GLY A 29 5.77 -18.88 -3.95
CA GLY A 29 5.11 -20.09 -4.43
C GLY A 29 6.05 -20.97 -5.24
N ASP A 30 6.81 -20.39 -6.16
CA ASP A 30 7.77 -21.10 -7.00
C ASP A 30 8.88 -21.76 -6.16
N MET A 31 9.38 -21.06 -5.13
CA MET A 31 10.35 -21.62 -4.17
C MET A 31 9.80 -22.76 -3.31
N LEU A 32 8.53 -22.68 -2.92
CA LEU A 32 7.89 -23.67 -2.04
C LEU A 32 7.17 -24.80 -2.81
N GLY A 33 7.13 -24.74 -4.14
CA GLY A 33 6.32 -25.63 -4.97
C GLY A 33 4.82 -25.49 -4.69
N ARG A 34 4.36 -24.30 -4.27
CA ARG A 34 2.96 -24.00 -3.97
C ARG A 34 2.40 -22.96 -4.93
N THR A 35 1.09 -22.98 -5.14
CA THR A 35 0.44 -21.96 -5.96
C THR A 35 0.43 -20.61 -5.25
N LYS A 36 0.50 -19.52 -6.02
CA LYS A 36 0.33 -18.14 -5.53
C LYS A 36 -0.90 -17.98 -4.63
N GLY A 37 -2.03 -18.59 -5.00
CA GLY A 37 -3.27 -18.56 -4.21
C GLY A 37 -3.14 -19.26 -2.84
N SER A 38 -2.40 -20.37 -2.78
CA SER A 38 -2.12 -21.07 -1.52
C SER A 38 -1.25 -20.23 -0.59
N VAL A 39 -0.20 -19.59 -1.15
CA VAL A 39 0.68 -18.67 -0.42
C VAL A 39 -0.09 -17.48 0.13
N HIS A 40 -0.93 -16.82 -0.70
CA HIS A 40 -1.78 -15.72 -0.23
C HIS A 40 -2.70 -16.13 0.91
N ARG A 41 -3.40 -17.26 0.77
CA ARG A 41 -4.33 -17.74 1.81
C ARG A 41 -3.61 -17.99 3.13
N MET A 42 -2.41 -18.58 3.07
CA MET A 42 -1.63 -18.81 4.28
C MET A 42 -1.07 -17.51 4.88
N ALA A 43 -0.54 -16.62 4.05
CA ALA A 43 -0.08 -15.30 4.50
C ALA A 43 -1.21 -14.53 5.20
N SER A 44 -2.41 -14.51 4.63
CA SER A 44 -3.60 -13.91 5.25
C SER A 44 -3.97 -14.57 6.59
N LYS A 45 -3.95 -15.91 6.67
CA LYS A 45 -4.23 -16.65 7.91
C LYS A 45 -3.22 -16.31 9.02
N LEU A 46 -1.97 -16.06 8.66
CA LEU A 46 -0.87 -15.73 9.58
C LEU A 46 -0.73 -14.21 9.84
N GLY A 47 -1.56 -13.37 9.21
CA GLY A 47 -1.49 -11.92 9.31
C GLY A 47 -0.24 -11.31 8.64
N ILE A 48 0.46 -12.06 7.80
CA ILE A 48 1.70 -11.63 7.15
C ILE A 48 1.34 -10.76 5.94
N ARG A 49 1.82 -9.51 5.95
CA ARG A 49 1.74 -8.58 4.82
C ARG A 49 3.13 -8.43 4.21
N SER A 50 3.19 -8.19 2.92
CA SER A 50 4.47 -7.98 2.24
C SER A 50 5.02 -6.64 2.70
N ALA A 51 6.33 -6.53 2.88
CA ALA A 51 6.97 -5.23 3.09
C ALA A 51 6.64 -4.25 1.94
N ARG A 52 6.44 -4.75 0.71
CA ARG A 52 5.92 -3.96 -0.43
C ARG A 52 4.47 -3.49 -0.26
N SER A 53 3.70 -4.20 0.54
CA SER A 53 2.31 -3.85 0.86
C SER A 53 2.19 -3.17 2.23
N ASP A 54 3.31 -2.91 2.92
CA ASP A 54 3.28 -2.14 4.14
C ASP A 54 3.12 -0.67 3.76
N PRO A 55 1.98 -0.05 4.10
CA PRO A 55 1.76 1.35 3.78
C PRO A 55 2.76 2.28 4.46
N ARG A 56 3.40 1.88 5.57
CA ARG A 56 4.47 2.67 6.21
C ARG A 56 5.66 2.82 5.27
N VAL A 57 6.11 1.70 4.70
CA VAL A 57 7.25 1.67 3.78
C VAL A 57 6.93 2.44 2.50
N ALA A 58 5.69 2.33 1.99
CA ALA A 58 5.25 3.09 0.83
C ALA A 58 5.24 4.62 1.09
N VAL A 59 4.67 5.04 2.23
CA VAL A 59 4.67 6.45 2.65
C VAL A 59 6.11 6.96 2.83
N GLU A 60 6.96 6.24 3.55
CA GLU A 60 8.36 6.64 3.77
C GLU A 60 9.14 6.76 2.46
N ALA A 61 8.99 5.80 1.54
CA ALA A 61 9.64 5.83 0.23
C ALA A 61 9.16 7.02 -0.61
N PHE A 62 7.85 7.30 -0.61
CA PHE A 62 7.28 8.45 -1.30
C PHE A 62 7.83 9.77 -0.74
N LEU A 63 7.84 9.93 0.59
CA LEU A 63 8.36 11.14 1.23
C LEU A 63 9.86 11.33 0.94
N LYS A 64 10.64 10.23 0.96
CA LYS A 64 12.05 10.25 0.58
C LYS A 64 12.24 10.66 -0.89
N GLN A 65 11.38 10.21 -1.78
CA GLN A 65 11.41 10.59 -3.20
C GLN A 65 11.05 12.07 -3.40
N GLN A 66 10.08 12.60 -2.65
CA GLN A 66 9.71 14.02 -2.70
C GLN A 66 10.72 14.92 -1.98
N GLY A 67 11.57 14.35 -1.11
CA GLY A 67 12.54 15.10 -0.30
C GLY A 67 11.90 16.02 0.73
N LYS A 68 10.62 15.78 1.07
CA LYS A 68 9.81 16.65 1.93
C LYS A 68 9.10 15.84 3.02
N PRO A 69 8.86 16.43 4.20
CA PRO A 69 8.03 15.80 5.22
C PRO A 69 6.57 15.71 4.76
N LEU A 70 5.82 14.79 5.37
CA LEU A 70 4.40 14.55 5.03
C LEU A 70 3.54 15.81 5.14
N SER A 71 3.82 16.70 6.11
CA SER A 71 3.10 17.96 6.28
C SER A 71 3.23 18.87 5.05
N GLU A 72 4.44 19.09 4.53
CA GLU A 72 4.64 19.91 3.33
C GLU A 72 4.01 19.32 2.08
N VAL A 73 4.01 17.99 1.96
CA VAL A 73 3.29 17.30 0.91
C VAL A 73 1.80 17.58 1.05
N ILE A 74 1.23 17.42 2.24
CA ILE A 74 -0.19 17.70 2.48
C ILE A 74 -0.53 19.16 2.12
N ASP A 75 0.27 20.13 2.56
CA ASP A 75 0.06 21.55 2.26
C ASP A 75 0.11 21.84 0.75
N TRP A 76 1.03 21.18 0.04
CA TRP A 76 1.13 21.28 -1.42
C TRP A 76 -0.11 20.72 -2.14
N TYR A 77 -0.69 19.62 -1.64
CA TYR A 77 -1.92 19.05 -2.18
C TYR A 77 -3.14 19.92 -1.84
N GLN A 78 -3.22 20.41 -0.60
CA GLN A 78 -4.30 21.28 -0.15
C GLN A 78 -4.32 22.61 -0.90
N SER A 79 -3.17 23.26 -1.08
CA SER A 79 -3.05 24.52 -1.84
C SER A 79 -3.45 24.38 -3.32
N ARG A 80 -3.28 23.19 -3.91
CA ARG A 80 -3.75 22.86 -5.27
C ARG A 80 -5.18 22.31 -5.32
N ALA A 81 -5.85 22.21 -4.17
CA ALA A 81 -7.17 21.62 -4.02
C ALA A 81 -7.28 20.18 -4.61
N LEU A 82 -6.20 19.40 -4.52
CA LEU A 82 -6.16 17.99 -4.94
C LEU A 82 -6.86 17.11 -3.90
N ALA A 83 -7.47 16.02 -4.35
CA ALA A 83 -8.12 15.09 -3.43
C ALA A 83 -7.09 14.36 -2.58
N ARG A 84 -7.48 14.05 -1.35
CA ARG A 84 -6.82 13.03 -0.51
C ARG A 84 -6.70 11.67 -1.21
N CYS A 85 -7.63 11.33 -2.10
CA CYS A 85 -7.55 10.13 -2.94
C CYS A 85 -6.40 10.21 -3.95
N ASP A 86 -6.08 11.42 -4.46
CA ASP A 86 -4.93 11.61 -5.35
C ASP A 86 -3.63 11.37 -4.58
N LEU A 87 -3.49 11.96 -3.39
CA LEU A 87 -2.32 11.71 -2.54
C LEU A 87 -2.17 10.23 -2.21
N ALA A 88 -3.27 9.54 -1.87
CA ALA A 88 -3.24 8.12 -1.58
C ALA A 88 -2.80 7.31 -2.81
N ALA A 89 -3.34 7.63 -3.99
CA ALA A 89 -2.98 6.99 -5.26
C ALA A 89 -1.50 7.23 -5.63
N ASP A 90 -1.00 8.45 -5.44
CA ASP A 90 0.38 8.84 -5.76
C ASP A 90 1.38 8.17 -4.78
N ILE A 91 0.97 7.87 -3.55
CA ILE A 91 1.74 7.03 -2.60
C ILE A 91 1.60 5.52 -2.91
N GLY A 92 0.55 5.12 -3.63
CA GLY A 92 0.23 3.71 -3.90
C GLY A 92 -0.52 2.99 -2.77
N ILE A 93 -1.26 3.73 -1.94
CA ILE A 93 -2.08 3.20 -0.85
C ILE A 93 -3.56 3.59 -1.03
N ASP A 94 -4.46 2.94 -0.29
CA ASP A 94 -5.86 3.36 -0.26
C ASP A 94 -6.10 4.55 0.68
N GLY A 95 -7.17 5.31 0.43
CA GLY A 95 -7.49 6.51 1.23
C GLY A 95 -7.82 6.22 2.70
N ALA A 96 -8.39 5.06 3.02
CA ALA A 96 -8.68 4.69 4.42
C ALA A 96 -7.38 4.36 5.19
N THR A 97 -6.37 3.86 4.48
CA THR A 97 -5.03 3.65 4.99
C THR A 97 -4.31 4.99 5.16
N LEU A 98 -4.40 5.90 4.19
CA LEU A 98 -3.83 7.25 4.29
C LEU A 98 -4.34 7.99 5.55
N LYS A 99 -5.64 7.87 5.87
CA LYS A 99 -6.25 8.46 7.09
C LYS A 99 -5.51 8.11 8.38
N ARG A 100 -4.86 6.95 8.45
CA ARG A 100 -4.13 6.49 9.65
C ARG A 100 -2.82 7.25 9.89
N PHE A 101 -2.29 7.90 8.85
CA PHE A 101 -1.02 8.62 8.86
C PHE A 101 -1.17 10.13 9.00
N ILE A 102 -2.41 10.63 8.89
CA ILE A 102 -2.70 12.06 8.86
C ILE A 102 -3.44 12.44 10.15
N PRO A 103 -3.06 13.55 10.81
CA PRO A 103 -3.80 14.08 11.94
C PRO A 103 -5.29 14.31 11.61
N PRO A 104 -6.22 14.03 12.54
CA PRO A 104 -7.65 14.05 12.26
C PRO A 104 -8.20 15.44 11.90
N ASP A 105 -7.62 16.50 12.44
CA ASP A 105 -7.88 17.90 12.10
C ASP A 105 -7.54 18.20 10.64
N VAL A 106 -6.36 17.80 10.19
CA VAL A 106 -5.90 17.92 8.80
C VAL A 106 -6.76 17.08 7.85
N TRP A 107 -7.18 15.90 8.31
CA TRP A 107 -8.08 15.03 7.54
C TRP A 107 -9.48 15.63 7.34
N GLN A 108 -9.98 16.37 8.34
CA GLN A 108 -11.29 17.02 8.32
C GLN A 108 -11.29 18.35 7.55
N SER A 109 -10.20 19.12 7.61
CA SER A 109 -10.06 20.39 6.89
C SER A 109 -9.76 20.20 5.39
N TRP A 110 -9.53 18.96 4.94
CA TRP A 110 -9.23 18.66 3.54
C TRP A 110 -10.39 19.08 2.63
N PRO A 111 -10.14 19.81 1.53
CA PRO A 111 -11.19 20.22 0.62
C PRO A 111 -12.01 19.03 0.10
N HIS A 112 -13.34 19.13 0.21
CA HIS A 112 -14.27 18.15 -0.33
C HIS A 112 -14.25 18.18 -1.87
N TYR A 113 -14.15 17.00 -2.47
CA TYR A 113 -14.00 16.84 -3.91
C TYR A 113 -15.36 16.91 -4.61
N THR A 114 -15.49 17.76 -5.62
CA THR A 114 -16.65 17.80 -6.52
C THR A 114 -16.28 17.16 -7.87
N ILE A 115 -17.24 16.59 -8.60
CA ILE A 115 -16.99 15.93 -9.90
C ILE A 115 -16.26 16.86 -10.88
N GLY A 116 -16.57 18.16 -10.89
CA GLY A 116 -15.87 19.13 -11.73
C GLY A 116 -14.38 19.29 -11.41
N ARG A 117 -13.99 19.11 -10.14
CA ARG A 117 -12.57 19.13 -9.74
C ARG A 117 -11.84 17.84 -10.08
N GLN A 118 -12.53 16.70 -10.08
CA GLN A 118 -11.99 15.43 -10.55
C GLN A 118 -11.56 15.50 -12.01
N LEU A 119 -12.45 15.98 -12.87
CA LEU A 119 -12.16 16.14 -14.30
C LEU A 119 -11.01 17.14 -14.54
N ALA A 120 -10.94 18.22 -13.76
CA ALA A 120 -9.86 19.19 -13.85
C ALA A 120 -8.50 18.63 -13.35
N ALA A 121 -8.49 17.69 -12.41
CA ALA A 121 -7.26 17.02 -11.96
C ALA A 121 -6.79 15.98 -13.00
N GLU A 122 -7.70 15.21 -13.57
CA GLU A 122 -7.43 14.28 -14.68
C GLU A 122 -6.86 15.02 -15.90
N GLN A 123 -7.40 16.20 -16.24
CA GLN A 123 -6.87 17.05 -17.31
C GLN A 123 -5.47 17.62 -17.05
N ARG A 124 -5.06 17.82 -15.80
CA ARG A 124 -3.68 18.26 -15.45
C ARG A 124 -2.68 17.12 -15.42
N ARG A 125 -3.16 15.87 -15.36
CA ARG A 125 -2.35 14.65 -15.40
C ARG A 125 -2.07 14.16 -16.83
N ALA A 126 -2.85 14.63 -17.82
CA ALA A 126 -2.64 14.40 -19.26
C ALA A 126 -1.62 15.37 -19.83
#